data_AF-A0AAN7QPT7-F1
#
_entry.id   AF-A0AAN7QPT7-F1
#
_cell.length_a   1.000
_cell.length_b   1.000
_cell.length_c   1.000
_cell.angle_alpha   90.00
_cell.angle_beta   90.00
_cell.angle_gamma   90.00
#
_symmetry.space_group_name_H-M   'P 1'
#
loop_
_entity.id
_entity.type
_entity.pdbx_description
1 polymer ?
#
loop_
_entity_poly.entity_id
_entity_poly.type
_entity_poly.pdbx_seq_one_letter_code
_entity_poly.pdbx_strand_id
1 'polypeptide(L)'
;MNLVVGDVRGRGLMIGLELVTDGTMKTPAKAETMHVMEQMKDMGVLVGKGGFYGNVLRITHPLCFTEEDADLFADVMDYSLSKM
;
A
#
# COMPACT_ATOMS: atom_id res chain seq x y z
N MET A 1 -3.31 -9.41 -13.68
CA MET A 1 -3.60 -7.98 -14.03
C MET A 1 -2.30 -7.21 -13.89
N ASN A 2 -2.10 -6.05 -14.55
CA ASN A 2 -0.85 -5.29 -14.40
C ASN A 2 -0.98 -4.25 -13.27
N LEU A 3 -0.86 -4.70 -12.03
CA LEU A 3 -0.85 -3.77 -10.88
C LEU A 3 0.54 -3.13 -10.79
N VAL A 4 0.60 -1.79 -10.80
CA VAL A 4 1.86 -1.06 -10.70
C VAL A 4 1.75 0.10 -9.71
N VAL A 5 2.90 0.50 -9.17
CA VAL A 5 3.04 1.70 -8.35
C VAL A 5 2.98 2.92 -9.26
N GLY A 6 1.94 3.74 -9.10
CA GLY A 6 1.75 4.95 -9.88
C GLY A 6 2.49 6.16 -9.31
N ASP A 7 2.59 6.25 -7.98
CA ASP A 7 3.26 7.34 -7.27
C ASP A 7 3.55 6.94 -5.81
N VAL A 8 4.63 7.51 -5.24
CA VAL A 8 4.98 7.39 -3.82
C VAL A 8 5.19 8.80 -3.27
N ARG A 9 4.40 9.18 -2.26
CA ARG A 9 4.38 10.55 -1.74
C ARG A 9 4.27 10.59 -0.22
N GLY A 10 4.74 11.67 0.38
CA GLY A 10 4.75 11.86 1.83
C GLY A 10 6.15 11.96 2.41
N ARG A 11 6.25 12.08 3.74
CA ARG A 11 7.53 12.18 4.49
C ARG A 11 7.37 11.62 5.90
N GLY A 12 8.47 11.08 6.44
CA GLY A 12 8.46 10.44 7.76
C GLY A 12 7.49 9.26 7.80
N LEU A 13 6.75 9.12 8.90
CA LEU A 13 5.79 8.03 9.12
C LEU A 13 4.40 8.33 8.52
N MET A 14 4.32 9.21 7.52
CA MET A 14 3.09 9.52 6.78
C MET A 14 3.37 9.45 5.28
N ILE A 15 3.10 8.29 4.69
CA ILE A 15 3.38 7.96 3.29
C ILE A 15 2.09 7.48 2.61
N GLY A 16 1.89 7.89 1.36
CA GLY A 16 0.87 7.38 0.47
C GLY A 16 1.51 6.64 -0.70
N LEU A 17 1.11 5.38 -0.90
CA LEU A 17 1.51 4.56 -2.04
C LEU A 17 0.31 4.40 -2.97
N GLU A 18 0.37 5.00 -4.16
CA GLU A 18 -0.70 4.93 -5.14
C GLU A 18 -0.56 3.73 -6.06
N LEU A 19 -1.63 2.96 -6.20
CA LEU A 19 -1.72 1.79 -7.06
C LEU A 19 -2.61 2.08 -8.27
N VAL A 20 -2.13 1.68 -9.44
CA VAL A 20 -2.84 1.80 -10.72
C VAL A 20 -2.75 0.50 -11.51
N THR A 21 -3.76 0.23 -12.34
CA THR A 21 -3.80 -0.97 -13.21
C THR A 21 -3.14 -0.73 -14.57
N ASP A 22 -2.77 0.52 -14.84
CA ASP A 22 -2.06 0.96 -16.04
C ASP A 22 -1.19 2.17 -15.67
N GLY A 23 0.13 2.06 -15.88
CA GLY A 23 1.08 3.12 -15.54
C GLY A 23 1.02 4.34 -16.46
N THR A 24 0.48 4.20 -17.68
CA THR A 24 0.36 5.28 -18.67
C THR A 24 -0.93 6.06 -18.46
N MET A 25 -2.06 5.36 -18.37
CA MET A 25 -3.37 5.97 -18.14
C MET A 25 -3.60 6.34 -16.66
N LYS A 26 -2.76 5.81 -15.75
CA LYS A 26 -2.91 5.96 -14.30
C LYS A 26 -4.30 5.57 -13.79
N THR A 27 -4.87 4.51 -14.38
CA THR A 27 -6.20 4.01 -14.01
C THR A 27 -6.20 3.52 -12.56
N PRO A 28 -7.02 4.09 -11.65
CA PRO A 28 -6.98 3.75 -10.23
C PRO A 28 -7.26 2.26 -9.92
N ALA A 29 -6.37 1.60 -9.19
CA ALA A 29 -6.49 0.18 -8.84
C ALA A 29 -7.28 -0.04 -7.53
N LYS A 30 -8.54 0.39 -7.50
CA LYS A 30 -9.37 0.38 -6.28
C LYS A 30 -9.62 -1.02 -5.72
N ALA A 31 -9.93 -1.99 -6.58
CA ALA A 31 -10.28 -3.34 -6.15
C ALA A 31 -9.03 -4.10 -5.66
N GLU A 32 -7.93 -3.93 -6.39
CA GLU A 32 -6.61 -4.47 -6.09
C GLU A 32 -6.06 -3.90 -4.79
N THR A 33 -6.20 -2.58 -4.58
CA THR A 33 -5.82 -1.95 -3.30
C THR A 33 -6.56 -2.58 -2.13
N MET A 34 -7.87 -2.83 -2.25
CA MET A 34 -8.63 -3.51 -1.20
C MET A 34 -8.15 -4.95 -0.99
N HIS A 35 -7.82 -5.68 -2.05
CA HIS A 35 -7.32 -7.05 -1.94
C HIS A 35 -5.99 -7.11 -1.20
N VAL A 36 -5.02 -6.26 -1.58
CA VAL A 36 -3.73 -6.12 -0.90
C VAL A 36 -3.92 -5.79 0.58
N MET A 37 -4.82 -4.85 0.90
CA MET A 37 -5.11 -4.49 2.29
C MET A 37 -5.65 -5.65 3.12
N GLU A 38 -6.57 -6.45 2.58
CA GLU A 38 -7.10 -7.60 3.31
C GLU A 38 -6.04 -8.71 3.46
N GLN A 39 -5.19 -8.95 2.46
CA GLN A 39 -4.07 -9.88 2.57
C GLN A 39 -3.06 -9.46 3.64
N MET A 40 -2.67 -8.18 3.67
CA MET A 40 -1.78 -7.65 4.70
C MET A 40 -2.40 -7.81 6.09
N LYS A 41 -3.70 -7.55 6.22
CA LYS A 41 -4.44 -7.72 7.48
C LYS A 41 -4.47 -9.18 7.93
N ASP A 42 -4.66 -10.14 7.04
CA ASP A 42 -4.62 -11.57 7.37
C ASP A 42 -3.23 -12.02 7.87
N MET A 43 -2.17 -11.29 7.49
CA MET A 43 -0.80 -11.46 7.99
C MET A 43 -0.46 -10.59 9.21
N GLY A 44 -1.45 -9.87 9.78
CA GLY A 44 -1.28 -9.08 10.99
C GLY A 44 -0.81 -7.64 10.78
N VAL A 45 -0.72 -7.16 9.53
CA VAL A 45 -0.32 -5.78 9.21
C VAL A 45 -1.52 -4.96 8.78
N LEU A 46 -1.80 -3.88 9.51
CA LEU A 46 -2.90 -2.97 9.19
C LEU A 46 -2.39 -1.71 8.50
N VAL A 47 -2.97 -1.41 7.34
CA VAL A 47 -2.70 -0.18 6.58
C VAL A 47 -4.01 0.54 6.28
N GLY A 48 -3.97 1.87 6.20
CA GLY A 48 -5.15 2.65 5.84
C GLY A 48 -5.41 2.64 4.34
N LYS A 49 -6.65 2.96 3.96
CA LYS A 49 -6.99 3.33 2.58
C LYS A 49 -7.18 4.83 2.46
N GLY A 50 -6.66 5.42 1.40
CA GLY A 50 -6.83 6.84 1.08
C GLY A 50 -7.00 7.08 -0.42
N GLY A 51 -6.82 8.34 -0.80
CA GLY A 51 -7.01 8.81 -2.18
C GLY A 51 -8.48 8.97 -2.54
N PHE A 52 -8.77 9.90 -3.45
CA PHE A 52 -10.13 10.18 -3.90
C PHE A 52 -10.81 8.94 -4.52
N TYR A 53 -10.03 8.11 -5.22
CA TYR A 53 -10.52 6.89 -5.86
C TYR A 53 -10.37 5.63 -4.99
N GLY A 54 -9.81 5.74 -3.78
CA GLY A 54 -9.60 4.60 -2.89
C GLY A 54 -8.51 3.63 -3.37
N ASN A 55 -7.51 4.14 -4.10
CA ASN A 55 -6.41 3.37 -4.69
C ASN A 55 -5.04 3.68 -4.05
N VAL A 56 -5.04 4.27 -2.85
CA VAL A 56 -3.81 4.67 -2.15
C VAL A 56 -3.73 3.93 -0.82
N LEU A 57 -2.65 3.18 -0.60
CA LEU A 57 -2.30 2.66 0.72
C LEU A 57 -1.79 3.83 1.55
N ARG A 58 -2.49 4.14 2.64
CA ARG A 58 -2.15 5.20 3.59
C ARG A 58 -1.37 4.60 4.75
N ILE A 59 -0.08 4.83 4.73
CA ILE A 59 0.91 4.33 5.69
C ILE A 59 1.13 5.41 6.74
N THR A 60 0.45 5.27 7.88
CA THR A 60 0.45 6.26 8.98
C THR A 60 0.72 5.56 10.31
N HIS A 61 1.97 5.14 10.52
CA HIS A 61 2.36 4.40 11.71
C HIS A 61 2.47 5.29 12.96
N PRO A 62 2.33 4.73 14.18
CA PRO A 62 2.60 5.45 15.42
C PRO A 62 4.04 5.96 15.49
N LEU A 63 4.31 7.02 16.26
CA LEU A 63 5.66 7.61 16.35
C LEU A 63 6.70 6.72 17.04
N CYS A 64 6.27 5.63 17.68
CA CYS A 64 7.15 4.63 18.29
C CYS A 64 7.52 3.47 17.33
N PHE A 65 7.11 3.56 16.06
CA PHE A 65 7.40 2.56 15.03
C PHE A 65 8.91 2.43 14.80
N THR A 66 9.43 1.21 14.84
CA THR A 66 10.87 0.93 14.72
C THR A 66 11.28 0.57 13.30
N GLU A 67 12.59 0.38 13.08
CA GLU A 67 13.10 -0.13 11.80
C GLU A 67 12.69 -1.59 11.59
N GLU A 68 12.67 -2.41 12.65
CA GLU A 68 12.21 -3.80 12.57
C GLU A 68 10.72 -3.89 12.21
N ASP A 69 9.88 -2.99 12.72
CA ASP A 69 8.48 -2.88 12.31
C ASP A 69 8.37 -2.49 10.83
N ALA A 70 9.28 -1.63 10.34
CA ALA A 70 9.33 -1.19 8.95
C ALA A 70 9.70 -2.32 7.99
N ASP A 71 10.68 -3.15 8.38
CA ASP A 71 11.09 -4.33 7.63
C ASP A 71 9.93 -5.33 7.52
N LEU A 72 9.28 -5.66 8.64
CA LEU A 72 8.09 -6.53 8.65
C LEU A 72 6.97 -5.97 7.76
N PHE A 73 6.68 -4.66 7.88
CA PHE A 73 5.68 -4.02 7.05
C PHE A 73 6.02 -4.12 5.56
N ALA A 74 7.28 -3.86 5.20
CA ALA A 74 7.74 -3.89 3.81
C ALA A 74 7.67 -5.31 3.24
N ASP A 75 8.09 -6.33 3.99
CA ASP A 75 8.02 -7.74 3.59
C ASP A 75 6.58 -8.20 3.33
N VAL A 76 5.66 -7.85 4.24
CA VAL A 76 4.24 -8.20 4.11
C VAL A 76 3.59 -7.46 2.94
N MET A 77 3.96 -6.20 2.71
CA MET A 77 3.48 -5.40 1.59
C MET A 77 4.01 -5.95 0.26
N ASP A 78 5.29 -6.27 0.16
CA ASP A 78 5.91 -6.83 -1.04
C ASP A 78 5.31 -8.20 -1.38
N TYR A 79 5.16 -9.07 -0.38
CA TYR A 79 4.48 -10.35 -0.57
C TYR A 79 3.06 -10.16 -1.11
N SER A 80 2.26 -9.29 -0.49
CA SER A 80 0.87 -9.05 -0.91
C SER A 80 0.79 -8.50 -2.35
N LEU A 81 1.66 -7.55 -2.70
CA LEU A 81 1.75 -7.01 -4.05
C LEU A 81 2.20 -8.06 -5.07
N SER A 82 3.10 -8.97 -4.70
CA SER A 82 3.60 -10.05 -5.58
C SER A 82 2.56 -11.13 -5.91
N LYS A 83 1.47 -11.21 -5.15
CA LYS A 83 0.39 -12.22 -5.32
C LYS A 83 -0.83 -11.69 -6.06
N MET A 84 -0.74 -10.50 -6.65
CA MET A 84 -1.79 -9.83 -7.42
C MET A 84 -1.86 -10.25 -8.90
#